data_AF-A0A7T4WL58-F1
#
_entry.id   AF-A0A7T4WL58-F1
#
_cell.length_a   1.000
_cell.length_b   1.000
_cell.length_c   1.000
_cell.angle_alpha   90.00
_cell.angle_beta   90.00
_cell.angle_gamma   90.00
#
_symmetry.space_group_name_H-M   'P 1'
#
loop_
_entity.id
_entity.type
_entity.pdbx_description
1 polymer ?
#
loop_
_entity_poly.entity_id
_entity_poly.type
_entity_poly.pdbx_seq_one_letter_code
_entity_poly.pdbx_strand_id
1 'polypeptide(L)'
;MDIDFTSIATVAGVGFVAAVGIVLVYTLGLRLLGTGQPVDAGGERTQYSDEGPRSGHTPPVALAGAVLCFAVCVAAVLAGIWLTIPQFH
;
A
#
# COMPACT_ATOMS: atom_id res chain seq x y z
N MET A 1 12.50 -38.62 -0.22
CA MET A 1 12.06 -37.23 -0.45
C MET A 1 12.40 -36.49 0.82
N ASP A 2 13.43 -35.64 0.77
CA ASP A 2 13.80 -34.81 1.91
C ASP A 2 13.18 -33.43 1.73
N ILE A 3 12.59 -32.91 2.81
CA ILE A 3 12.01 -31.56 2.80
C ILE A 3 13.15 -30.56 2.89
N ASP A 4 13.26 -29.70 1.88
CA ASP A 4 14.20 -28.59 1.93
C ASP A 4 13.59 -27.42 2.71
N PHE A 5 13.91 -27.36 4.01
CA PHE A 5 13.52 -26.28 4.89
C PHE A 5 14.08 -24.91 4.46
N THR A 6 15.19 -24.87 3.73
CA THR A 6 15.75 -23.62 3.20
C THR A 6 14.84 -23.02 2.15
N SER A 7 14.34 -23.85 1.23
CA SER A 7 13.39 -23.40 0.20
C SER A 7 12.10 -22.86 0.83
N ILE A 8 11.59 -23.52 1.87
CA ILE A 8 10.41 -23.06 2.62
C ILE A 8 10.67 -21.70 3.29
N ALA A 9 11.78 -21.58 4.02
CA ALA A 9 12.15 -20.33 4.68
C ALA A 9 12.34 -19.19 3.67
N THR A 10 12.87 -19.48 2.48
CA THR A 10 13.08 -18.49 1.42
C THR A 10 11.75 -17.94 0.91
N VAL A 11 10.79 -18.80 0.57
CA VAL A 11 9.47 -18.36 0.09
C VAL A 11 8.74 -17.56 1.16
N ALA A 12 8.78 -18.02 2.42
CA ALA A 12 8.19 -17.32 3.54
C ALA A 12 8.80 -15.92 3.72
N GLY A 13 10.14 -15.83 3.70
CA GLY A 13 10.86 -14.57 3.84
C GLY A 13 10.57 -13.60 2.70
N VAL A 14 10.68 -14.04 1.44
CA VAL A 14 10.41 -13.21 0.26
C VAL A 14 8.96 -12.72 0.26
N GLY A 15 8.00 -13.61 0.52
CA GLY A 15 6.59 -13.24 0.60
C GLY A 15 6.30 -12.22 1.70
N PHE A 16 6.90 -12.38 2.87
CA PHE A 16 6.77 -11.43 3.97
C PHE A 16 7.34 -10.05 3.63
N VAL A 17 8.58 -10.00 3.12
CA VAL A 17 9.22 -8.72 2.73
C VAL A 17 8.44 -8.02 1.62
N ALA A 18 7.98 -8.77 0.61
CA ALA A 18 7.15 -8.23 -0.46
C ALA A 18 5.83 -7.65 0.07
N ALA A 19 5.14 -8.38 0.95
CA ALA A 19 3.90 -7.92 1.56
C ALA A 19 4.10 -6.64 2.38
N VAL A 20 5.10 -6.61 3.26
CA VAL A 20 5.45 -5.42 4.05
C VAL A 20 5.78 -4.24 3.13
N GLY A 21 6.59 -4.46 2.09
CA GLY A 21 6.96 -3.43 1.13
C GLY A 21 5.74 -2.82 0.43
N ILE A 22 4.83 -3.65 -0.10
CA ILE A 22 3.60 -3.19 -0.76
C ILE A 22 2.71 -2.42 0.23
N VAL A 23 2.54 -2.92 1.46
CA VAL A 23 1.74 -2.25 2.49
C VAL A 23 2.34 -0.88 2.85
N LEU A 24 3.66 -0.77 2.99
CA LEU A 24 4.32 0.51 3.27
C LEU A 24 4.15 1.51 2.12
N VAL A 25 4.28 1.07 0.86
CA VAL A 25 4.05 1.94 -0.31
C VAL A 25 2.59 2.38 -0.40
N TYR A 26 1.64 1.48 -0.16
CA TYR A 26 0.22 1.79 -0.15
C TYR A 26 -0.15 2.78 0.95
N THR A 27 0.31 2.54 2.18
CA THR A 27 0.08 3.43 3.32
C THR A 27 0.74 4.79 3.13
N LEU A 28 1.91 4.86 2.48
CA LEU A 28 2.51 6.12 2.06
C LEU A 28 1.62 6.88 1.08
N GLY A 29 1.01 6.20 0.10
CA GLY A 29 0.06 6.81 -0.83
C GLY A 29 -1.17 7.40 -0.11
N LEU A 30 -1.74 6.67 0.84
CA LEU A 30 -2.82 7.17 1.69
C LEU A 30 -2.39 8.39 2.52
N ARG A 31 -1.18 8.34 3.10
CA ARG A 31 -0.61 9.44 3.88
C ARG A 31 -0.42 10.70 3.03
N LEU A 32 0.02 10.56 1.79
CA LEU A 32 0.15 11.67 0.84
C LEU A 32 -1.22 12.30 0.54
N LEU A 33 -2.25 11.48 0.32
CA LEU A 33 -3.60 11.96 0.07
C LEU A 33 -4.17 12.77 1.25
N GLY A 34 -3.75 12.42 2.48
CA GLY A 34 -4.11 13.12 3.71
C GLY A 34 -3.39 14.45 3.99
N THR A 35 -2.38 14.83 3.20
CA THR A 35 -1.53 16.03 3.47
C THR A 35 -2.27 17.38 3.49
N GLY A 36 -3.49 17.45 2.95
CA GLY A 36 -4.33 18.65 2.98
C GLY A 36 -5.46 18.60 4.00
N GLN A 37 -5.65 17.48 4.71
CA GLN A 37 -6.75 17.33 5.65
C GLN A 37 -6.42 18.00 6.99
N PRO A 38 -7.41 18.63 7.65
CA PRO A 38 -7.22 19.15 8.99
C PRO A 38 -6.80 18.01 9.93
N VAL A 39 -5.78 18.27 10.75
CA VAL A 39 -5.34 17.31 11.76
C VAL A 39 -6.41 17.31 12.86
N ASP A 40 -7.06 16.17 13.07
CA ASP A 40 -7.95 15.98 14.21
C ASP A 40 -7.14 16.05 15.52
N ALA A 41 -7.02 17.27 16.07
CA ALA A 41 -6.26 17.55 17.29
C ALA A 41 -6.83 16.85 18.54
N GLY A 42 -8.02 16.23 18.44
CA GLY A 42 -8.72 15.56 19.54
C GLY A 42 -8.24 14.14 19.87
N GLY A 43 -7.34 13.56 19.07
CA GLY A 43 -7.05 12.12 19.13
C GLY A 43 -8.27 11.28 18.75
N GLU A 44 -8.11 9.96 18.78
CA GLU A 44 -9.02 8.89 18.31
C GLU A 44 -10.41 8.85 19.00
N ARG A 45 -11.14 9.96 18.98
CA ARG A 45 -12.58 10.03 19.27
C ARG A 45 -13.29 10.26 17.94
N THR A 46 -13.11 9.35 17.00
CA THR A 46 -13.84 9.36 15.73
C THR A 46 -15.19 8.69 15.95
N GLN A 47 -16.11 9.37 16.65
CA GLN A 47 -17.51 9.11 16.32
C GLN A 47 -17.72 9.62 14.89
N TYR A 48 -18.21 8.75 14.02
CA TYR A 48 -18.57 9.09 12.63
C TYR A 48 -19.44 10.37 12.56
N SER A 49 -20.22 10.65 13.61
CA SER A 49 -21.04 11.86 13.72
C SER A 49 -20.26 13.16 13.91
N ASP A 50 -19.01 13.11 14.36
CA ASP A 50 -18.14 14.28 14.58
C ASP A 50 -17.13 14.51 13.45
N GLU A 51 -17.07 13.63 12.44
CA GLU A 51 -16.27 13.86 11.22
C GLU A 51 -16.89 15.04 10.43
N GLY A 52 -16.28 16.22 10.57
CA GLY A 52 -16.61 17.37 9.73
C GLY A 52 -16.35 17.07 8.24
N PRO A 53 -17.00 17.81 7.31
CA PRO A 53 -16.74 17.64 5.88
C PRO A 53 -15.25 17.78 5.59
N ARG A 54 -14.67 16.77 4.94
CA ARG A 54 -13.28 16.78 4.45
C ARG A 54 -13.13 17.90 3.41
N SER A 55 -12.84 19.12 3.87
CA SER A 55 -12.73 20.33 3.03
C SER A 55 -11.29 20.69 2.66
N GLY A 56 -10.33 19.90 3.15
CA GLY A 56 -8.91 20.06 2.85
C GLY A 56 -8.61 19.78 1.38
N HIS A 57 -8.03 20.76 0.67
CA HIS A 57 -7.59 20.56 -0.70
C HIS A 57 -6.24 19.83 -0.69
N THR A 58 -6.20 18.56 -1.10
CA THR A 58 -4.93 17.82 -1.24
C THR A 58 -4.06 18.53 -2.29
N PRO A 59 -2.80 18.89 -1.96
CA PRO A 59 -1.92 19.56 -2.91
C PRO A 59 -1.61 18.65 -4.12
N PRO A 60 -1.48 19.19 -5.34
CA PRO A 60 -1.35 18.40 -6.56
C PRO A 60 -0.10 17.52 -6.58
N VAL A 61 0.98 17.97 -5.92
CA VAL A 61 2.22 17.19 -5.78
C VAL A 61 1.99 15.93 -4.93
N ALA A 62 1.23 16.03 -3.84
CA ALA A 62 0.94 14.88 -2.99
C ALA A 62 -0.04 13.92 -3.68
N LEU A 63 -1.00 14.44 -4.45
CA LEU A 63 -1.86 13.62 -5.29
C LEU A 63 -1.04 12.82 -6.33
N ALA A 64 -0.12 13.49 -7.04
CA ALA A 64 0.74 12.82 -8.02
C ALA A 64 1.61 11.73 -7.36
N GLY A 65 2.16 12.01 -6.17
CA GLY A 65 2.89 11.01 -5.39
C GLY A 65 2.01 9.83 -4.96
N ALA A 66 0.78 10.07 -4.52
CA ALA A 66 -0.16 9.02 -4.15
C ALA A 66 -0.51 8.12 -5.35
N VAL A 67 -0.81 8.72 -6.50
CA VAL A 67 -1.06 8.00 -7.75
C VAL A 67 0.14 7.15 -8.15
N LEU A 68 1.36 7.68 -8.02
CA LEU A 68 2.58 6.91 -8.27
C LEU A 68 2.70 5.71 -7.34
N CYS A 69 2.46 5.87 -6.03
CA CYS A 69 2.47 4.77 -5.07
C CYS A 69 1.46 3.67 -5.45
N PHE A 70 0.23 4.06 -5.80
CA PHE A 70 -0.78 3.09 -6.22
C PHE A 70 -0.42 2.41 -7.55
N ALA A 71 0.14 3.14 -8.50
CA ALA A 71 0.61 2.58 -9.76
C ALA A 71 1.71 1.53 -9.55
N VAL A 72 2.66 1.78 -8.63
CA VAL A 72 3.69 0.81 -8.25
C VAL A 72 3.07 -0.45 -7.64
N CYS A 73 2.08 -0.31 -6.74
CA CYS A 73 1.38 -1.48 -6.18
C CYS A 73 0.65 -2.29 -7.25
N VAL A 74 -0.06 -1.61 -8.16
CA VAL A 74 -0.74 -2.28 -9.29
C VAL A 74 0.28 -3.00 -10.18
N ALA A 75 1.40 -2.36 -10.51
CA ALA A 75 2.46 -2.96 -11.31
C ALA A 75 3.04 -4.21 -10.63
N ALA A 76 3.25 -4.18 -9.31
CA ALA A 76 3.73 -5.33 -8.54
C ALA A 76 2.74 -6.50 -8.60
N VAL A 77 1.44 -6.24 -8.46
CA VAL A 77 0.39 -7.27 -8.59
C VAL A 77 0.36 -7.86 -10.00
N LEU A 78 0.38 -7.00 -11.03
CA LEU A 78 0.38 -7.44 -12.43
C LEU A 78 1.63 -8.27 -12.76
N ALA A 79 2.80 -7.88 -12.25
CA ALA A 79 4.02 -8.66 -12.40
C ALA A 79 3.92 -10.03 -11.71
N GLY A 80 3.36 -10.09 -10.50
CA GLY A 80 3.12 -11.36 -9.80
C GLY A 80 2.19 -12.30 -10.56
N ILE A 81 1.11 -11.75 -11.13
CA ILE A 81 0.18 -12.49 -11.99
C ILE A 81 0.90 -13.00 -13.25
N TRP A 82 1.68 -12.14 -13.92
CA TRP A 82 2.43 -12.48 -15.12
C TRP A 82 3.43 -13.64 -14.89
N LEU A 83 4.10 -13.65 -13.73
CA LEU A 83 5.03 -14.72 -13.35
C LEU A 83 4.32 -16.04 -12.98
N THR A 84 3.12 -15.97 -12.40
CA THR A 84 2.39 -17.16 -11.95
C THR A 84 1.64 -17.86 -13.07
N ILE A 85 1.15 -17.10 -14.06
CA ILE A 85 0.32 -17.61 -15.16
C ILE A 85 1.16 -17.79 -16.42
N PRO A 86 1.49 -19.04 -16.82
CA PRO A 86 2.35 -19.33 -17.98
C PRO A 86 1.69 -19.07 -19.34
N GLN A 87 0.45 -18.58 -19.39
CA GLN A 87 -0.20 -18.16 -20.65
C GLN A 87 0.12 -16.70 -20.99
N PHE A 88 0.69 -15.94 -20.06
CA PHE A 88 1.04 -14.54 -20.26
C PHE A 88 2.50 -14.35 -20.70
N HIS A 89 3.29 -15.41 -20.77
CA HIS A 89 4.69 -15.41 -21.22
C HIS A 89 5.04 -16.66 -22.01
#